data_AF-A0A0F8XDW6-F1
#
_entry.id   AF-A0A0F8XDW6-F1
#
_cell.length_a   1.000
_cell.length_b   1.000
_cell.length_c   1.000
_cell.angle_alpha   90.00
_cell.angle_beta   90.00
_cell.angle_gamma   90.00
#
_symmetry.space_group_name_H-M   'P 1'
#
loop_
_entity.id
_entity.type
_entity.pdbx_description
1 polymer ?
#
loop_
_entity_poly.entity_id
_entity_poly.type
_entity_poly.pdbx_seq_one_letter_code
_entity_poly.pdbx_strand_id
1 'polypeptide(L)'
;MSKNNISQKSIAKNLNLSVATVSKALNDSSEINSNTRAKVVNMATQLGYRFSVRPERDAHKSRLVGVLINSKPGQWQHNSYFEGMSEKCAKLNVSLTLHYFSAKDCERVLDPEYQPPVMRDGQLSGLILVNRWP
;
A
#
# COMPACT_ATOMS: atom_id res chain seq x y z
N MET A 1 39.82 19.18 17.03
CA MET A 1 39.32 18.48 15.82
C MET A 1 37.86 18.82 15.65
N SER A 2 37.48 19.47 14.55
CA SER A 2 36.11 19.95 14.32
C SER A 2 35.14 18.78 14.23
N LYS A 3 34.11 18.75 15.08
CA LYS A 3 32.97 17.83 14.93
C LYS A 3 32.37 18.11 13.55
N ASN A 4 32.48 17.16 12.62
CA ASN A 4 31.73 17.18 11.37
C ASN A 4 30.24 17.02 11.72
N ASN A 5 29.59 18.14 12.07
CA ASN A 5 28.14 18.19 12.20
C ASN A 5 27.54 17.87 10.83
N ILE A 6 26.98 16.67 10.71
CA ILE A 6 26.25 16.26 9.51
C ILE A 6 25.10 17.25 9.32
N SER A 7 25.10 17.93 8.17
CA SER A 7 24.12 18.96 7.85
C SER A 7 23.59 18.75 6.43
N GLN A 8 22.52 19.47 6.06
CA GLN A 8 21.98 19.44 4.69
C GLN A 8 23.03 19.86 3.65
N LYS A 9 24.01 20.70 4.03
CA LYS A 9 25.14 21.06 3.17
C LYS A 9 26.02 19.85 2.83
N SER A 10 26.23 18.95 3.79
CA SER A 10 27.00 17.72 3.58
C SER A 10 26.30 16.80 2.59
N ILE A 11 24.97 16.64 2.72
CA ILE A 11 24.17 15.83 1.80
C ILE A 11 24.17 16.45 0.39
N ALA A 12 23.98 17.76 0.30
CA ALA A 12 23.99 18.53 -0.95
C ALA A 12 25.32 18.34 -1.72
N LYS A 13 26.45 18.41 -1.01
CA LYS A 13 27.78 18.19 -1.59
C LYS A 13 27.97 16.77 -2.14
N ASN A 14 27.49 15.75 -1.41
CA ASN A 14 27.63 14.35 -1.84
C ASN A 14 26.77 14.01 -3.06
N LEU A 15 25.61 14.66 -3.20
CA LEU A 15 24.68 14.39 -4.30
C LEU A 15 24.79 15.39 -5.47
N ASN A 16 25.70 16.37 -5.36
CA ASN A 16 25.82 17.50 -6.30
C ASN A 16 24.47 18.22 -6.50
N LEU A 17 23.77 18.48 -5.40
CA LEU A 17 22.49 19.20 -5.37
C LEU A 17 22.64 20.51 -4.61
N SER A 18 21.68 21.42 -4.80
CA SER A 18 21.60 22.61 -3.95
C SER A 18 21.06 22.25 -2.55
N VAL A 19 21.45 23.03 -1.54
CA VAL A 19 20.90 22.87 -0.17
C VAL A 19 19.38 23.05 -0.17
N ALA A 20 18.85 23.95 -1.00
CA ALA A 20 17.41 24.16 -1.16
C ALA A 20 16.72 22.91 -1.72
N THR A 21 17.34 22.23 -2.69
CA THR A 21 16.84 20.96 -3.25
C THR A 21 16.82 19.86 -2.19
N VAL A 22 17.87 19.74 -1.38
CA VAL A 22 17.93 18.79 -0.26
C VAL A 22 16.85 19.12 0.79
N SER A 23 16.70 20.38 1.16
CA SER A 23 15.68 20.83 2.11
C SER A 23 14.27 20.48 1.62
N LYS A 24 13.96 20.81 0.36
CA LYS A 24 12.68 20.48 -0.28
C LYS A 24 12.44 18.97 -0.37
N ALA A 25 13.48 18.20 -0.68
CA ALA A 25 13.39 16.74 -0.76
C ALA A 25 13.14 16.09 0.61
N LEU A 26 13.80 16.56 1.67
CA LEU A 26 13.60 16.07 3.04
C LEU A 26 12.24 16.47 3.61
N ASN A 27 11.67 17.59 3.15
CA ASN A 27 10.36 18.12 3.55
C ASN A 27 9.19 17.64 2.68
N ASP A 28 9.38 16.63 1.82
CA ASP A 28 8.30 16.05 1.01
C ASP A 28 7.65 17.06 0.01
N SER A 29 8.43 18.01 -0.52
CA SER A 29 7.95 18.99 -1.48
C SER A 29 7.55 18.35 -2.81
N SER A 30 6.37 18.71 -3.32
CA SER A 30 5.86 18.30 -4.64
C SER A 30 6.71 18.78 -5.83
N GLU A 31 7.58 19.77 -5.62
CA GLU A 31 8.52 20.27 -6.63
C GLU A 31 9.70 19.31 -6.88
N ILE A 32 9.91 18.31 -6.01
CA ILE A 32 11.00 17.35 -6.13
C ILE A 32 10.46 16.00 -6.58
N ASN A 33 10.96 15.49 -7.72
CA ASN A 33 10.60 14.17 -8.20
C ASN A 33 11.01 13.04 -7.23
N SER A 34 10.30 11.91 -7.30
CA SER A 34 10.47 10.76 -6.40
C SER A 34 11.89 10.17 -6.45
N ASN A 35 12.50 10.08 -7.63
CA ASN A 35 13.86 9.55 -7.80
C ASN A 35 14.91 10.40 -7.04
N THR A 36 14.83 11.73 -7.16
CA THR A 36 15.74 12.65 -6.47
C THR A 36 15.50 12.61 -4.97
N ARG A 37 14.25 12.52 -4.55
CA ARG A 37 13.86 12.37 -3.14
C ARG A 37 14.48 11.12 -2.52
N ALA A 38 14.33 9.96 -3.18
CA ALA A 38 14.90 8.70 -2.72
C ALA A 38 16.43 8.79 -2.55
N LYS A 39 17.14 9.41 -3.51
CA LYS A 39 18.60 9.62 -3.41
C LYS A 39 18.98 10.49 -2.20
N VAL A 40 18.23 11.56 -1.94
CA VAL A 40 18.47 12.47 -0.80
C VAL A 40 18.22 11.76 0.53
N VAL A 41 17.10 11.05 0.66
CA VAL A 41 16.74 10.30 1.87
C VAL A 41 17.78 9.21 2.17
N ASN A 42 18.18 8.44 1.15
CA ASN A 42 19.19 7.39 1.30
C ASN A 42 20.54 7.95 1.77
N MET A 43 21.00 9.05 1.16
CA MET A 43 22.25 9.71 1.56
C MET A 43 22.16 10.30 2.97
N ALA A 44 21.04 10.92 3.34
CA ALA A 44 20.82 11.46 4.67
C ALA A 44 20.87 10.35 5.74
N THR A 45 20.25 9.20 5.48
CA THR A 45 20.29 8.02 6.36
C THR A 45 21.71 7.44 6.47
N GLN A 46 22.43 7.29 5.36
CA GLN A 46 23.82 6.80 5.34
C GLN A 46 24.76 7.69 6.15
N LEU A 47 24.55 9.01 6.08
CA LEU A 47 25.33 9.98 6.84
C LEU A 47 24.87 10.11 8.30
N GLY A 48 23.82 9.40 8.74
CA GLY A 48 23.27 9.55 10.09
C GLY A 48 22.64 10.92 10.36
N TYR A 49 22.24 11.65 9.31
CA TYR A 49 21.52 12.91 9.45
C TYR A 49 20.15 12.65 10.07
N ARG A 50 19.76 13.43 11.07
CA ARG A 50 18.42 13.36 11.67
C ARG A 50 17.48 14.31 10.93
N PHE A 51 16.43 13.74 10.35
CA PHE A 51 15.38 14.46 9.65
C PHE A 51 14.04 13.78 9.93
N SER A 52 12.97 14.57 10.01
CA SER A 52 11.61 14.05 10.05
C SER A 52 11.19 13.71 8.62
N VAL A 53 11.41 12.47 8.19
CA VAL A 53 10.74 11.96 6.99
C VAL A 53 9.26 11.93 7.30
N ARG A 54 8.47 12.73 6.58
CA ARG A 54 7.06 12.40 6.44
C ARG A 54 7.04 11.18 5.52
N PRO A 55 6.68 9.98 6.00
CA PRO A 55 6.66 8.80 5.13
C PRO A 55 5.83 9.14 3.90
N GLU A 56 6.37 8.83 2.72
CA GLU A 56 5.67 8.97 1.44
C GLU A 56 4.25 8.44 1.63
N ARG A 57 3.25 9.25 1.26
CA ARG A 57 1.83 8.93 1.37
C ARG A 57 1.38 7.76 0.47
N ASP A 58 2.28 6.91 -0.01
CA ASP A 58 1.95 5.58 -0.52
C ASP A 58 1.70 4.56 0.60
N ALA A 59 2.02 4.91 1.86
CA ALA A 59 1.61 4.16 3.04
C ALA A 59 0.14 4.38 3.46
N HIS A 60 -0.59 5.29 2.79
CA HIS A 60 -1.95 5.70 3.20
C HIS A 60 -3.06 5.40 2.19
N LYS A 61 -2.76 4.82 1.02
CA LYS A 61 -3.82 4.12 0.28
C LYS A 61 -4.04 2.78 0.98
N SER A 62 -5.06 2.75 1.84
CA SER A 62 -5.68 1.49 2.25
C SER A 62 -5.93 0.67 0.98
N ARG A 63 -5.32 -0.52 0.92
CA ARG A 63 -5.55 -1.47 -0.17
C ARG A 63 -6.74 -2.31 0.23
N LEU A 64 -7.72 -2.43 -0.65
CA LEU A 64 -8.88 -3.30 -0.43
C LEU A 64 -8.68 -4.61 -1.19
N VAL A 65 -8.85 -5.76 -0.54
CA VAL A 65 -8.90 -7.08 -1.19
C VAL A 65 -10.29 -7.65 -1.03
N GLY A 66 -10.85 -8.15 -2.14
CA GLY A 66 -12.14 -8.83 -2.14
C GLY A 66 -11.98 -10.34 -2.03
N VAL A 67 -12.80 -10.99 -1.21
CA VAL A 67 -12.92 -12.45 -1.17
C VAL A 67 -14.29 -12.81 -1.69
N LEU A 68 -14.32 -13.62 -2.74
CA LEU A 68 -15.56 -14.14 -3.28
C LEU A 68 -15.66 -15.62 -2.92
N ILE A 69 -16.76 -15.99 -2.26
CA ILE A 69 -17.00 -17.35 -1.80
C ILE A 69 -18.18 -17.92 -2.56
N ASN A 70 -17.91 -18.88 -3.44
CA ASN A 70 -18.96 -19.67 -4.08
C ASN A 70 -19.25 -20.89 -3.19
N SER A 71 -20.35 -20.86 -2.45
CA SER A 71 -20.76 -21.99 -1.60
C SER A 71 -22.26 -21.99 -1.39
N LYS A 72 -22.82 -23.16 -1.07
CA LYS A 72 -24.21 -23.24 -0.62
C LYS A 72 -24.33 -22.61 0.78
N PRO A 73 -25.45 -21.96 1.09
CA PRO A 73 -25.71 -21.45 2.45
C PRO A 73 -25.45 -22.54 3.50
N GLY A 74 -24.66 -22.21 4.52
CA GLY A 74 -24.32 -23.12 5.62
C GLY A 74 -23.27 -24.21 5.32
N GLN A 75 -22.80 -24.35 4.07
CA GLN A 75 -21.75 -25.33 3.74
C GLN A 75 -20.33 -24.83 3.96
N TRP A 76 -20.10 -23.52 3.89
CA TRP A 76 -18.79 -22.97 4.19
C TRP A 76 -18.55 -22.93 5.71
N GLN A 77 -17.68 -23.79 6.22
CA GLN A 77 -17.39 -23.92 7.66
C GLN A 77 -15.91 -23.68 8.00
N HIS A 78 -15.14 -23.10 7.07
CA HIS A 78 -13.69 -22.93 7.21
C HIS A 78 -13.34 -21.59 7.88
N ASN A 79 -13.70 -21.43 9.16
CA ASN A 79 -13.44 -20.20 9.91
C ASN A 79 -11.95 -19.84 10.01
N SER A 80 -11.06 -20.84 10.00
CA SER A 80 -9.61 -20.63 10.03
C SER A 80 -9.07 -19.86 8.83
N TYR A 81 -9.78 -19.89 7.69
CA TYR A 81 -9.39 -19.14 6.50
C TYR A 81 -9.62 -17.64 6.75
N PHE A 82 -10.75 -17.27 7.35
CA PHE A 82 -11.04 -15.88 7.71
C PHE A 82 -10.08 -15.35 8.75
N GLU A 83 -9.76 -16.16 9.75
CA GLU A 83 -8.78 -15.82 10.77
C GLU A 83 -7.42 -15.50 10.15
N GLY A 84 -6.88 -16.41 9.33
CA GLY A 84 -5.59 -16.20 8.67
C GLY A 84 -5.59 -15.03 7.68
N MET A 85 -6.67 -14.86 6.91
CA MET A 85 -6.81 -13.71 5.99
C MET A 85 -6.84 -12.39 6.76
N SER A 86 -7.63 -12.32 7.83
CA SER A 86 -7.78 -11.12 8.67
C SER A 86 -6.45 -10.75 9.32
N GLU A 87 -5.77 -11.72 9.94
CA GLU A 87 -4.47 -11.54 10.57
C GLU A 87 -3.43 -11.00 9.58
N LYS A 88 -3.36 -11.60 8.39
CA LYS A 88 -2.38 -11.19 7.38
C LYS A 88 -2.70 -9.82 6.78
N CYS A 89 -3.97 -9.53 6.51
CA CYS A 89 -4.40 -8.23 6.00
C CYS A 89 -4.09 -7.11 6.99
N ALA A 90 -4.35 -7.31 8.28
CA ALA A 90 -4.02 -6.35 9.33
C ALA A 90 -2.52 -6.04 9.37
N LYS A 91 -1.66 -7.07 9.31
CA LYS A 91 -0.19 -6.91 9.28
C LYS A 91 0.32 -6.17 8.05
N LEU A 92 -0.43 -6.20 6.94
CA LEU A 92 -0.05 -5.57 5.67
C LEU A 92 -0.75 -4.22 5.42
N ASN A 93 -1.55 -3.73 6.38
CA ASN A 93 -2.39 -2.53 6.22
C ASN A 93 -3.35 -2.63 5.01
N VAL A 94 -4.01 -3.78 4.89
CA VAL A 94 -4.98 -4.12 3.83
C VAL A 94 -6.36 -4.31 4.46
N SER A 95 -7.40 -3.75 3.85
CA SER A 95 -8.80 -4.01 4.21
C SER A 95 -9.33 -5.22 3.45
N LEU A 96 -10.24 -5.98 4.08
CA LEU A 96 -10.84 -7.19 3.50
C LEU A 96 -12.35 -6.98 3.33
N THR A 97 -12.90 -7.30 2.16
CA THR A 97 -14.36 -7.38 1.93
C THR A 97 -14.74 -8.80 1.54
N LEU A 98 -15.83 -9.32 2.11
CA LEU A 98 -16.30 -10.68 1.91
C LEU A 98 -17.64 -10.66 1.18
N HIS A 99 -17.75 -11.45 0.12
CA HIS A 99 -18.99 -11.61 -0.64
C HIS A 99 -19.29 -13.10 -0.87
N TYR A 100 -20.47 -13.54 -0.43
CA TYR A 100 -20.96 -14.89 -0.65
C TYR A 100 -21.85 -14.94 -1.88
N PHE A 101 -21.61 -15.93 -2.73
CA PHE A 101 -22.39 -16.21 -3.92
C PHE A 101 -22.90 -17.65 -3.86
N SER A 102 -24.18 -17.81 -4.20
CA SER A 102 -24.74 -19.13 -4.44
C SER A 102 -24.20 -19.67 -5.77
N ALA A 103 -24.21 -20.99 -5.96
CA ALA A 103 -23.84 -21.60 -7.23
C ALA A 103 -24.72 -21.14 -8.42
N LYS A 104 -25.91 -20.57 -8.15
CA LYS A 104 -26.81 -20.04 -9.19
C LYS A 104 -26.50 -18.58 -9.54
N ASP A 105 -25.85 -17.86 -8.64
CA ASP A 105 -25.59 -16.43 -8.77
C ASP A 105 -24.12 -16.12 -9.06
N CYS A 106 -23.23 -17.11 -9.03
CA CYS A 106 -21.79 -16.89 -9.22
C CYS A 106 -21.46 -16.35 -10.62
N GLU A 107 -22.19 -16.75 -11.67
CA GLU A 107 -22.02 -16.20 -13.03
C GLU A 107 -22.44 -14.72 -13.10
N ARG A 108 -23.40 -14.30 -12.26
CA ARG A 108 -23.89 -12.92 -12.27
C ARG A 108 -22.82 -11.93 -11.84
N VAL A 109 -21.81 -12.36 -11.07
CA VAL A 109 -20.69 -11.48 -10.70
C VAL A 109 -19.86 -11.03 -11.90
N LEU A 110 -19.98 -11.70 -13.06
CA LEU A 110 -19.31 -11.27 -14.28
C LEU A 110 -19.99 -10.05 -14.91
N ASP A 111 -21.27 -9.84 -14.62
CA ASP A 111 -22.02 -8.66 -15.03
C ASP A 111 -21.77 -7.52 -14.02
N PRO A 112 -21.25 -6.37 -14.49
CA PRO A 112 -21.07 -5.20 -13.65
C PRO A 112 -22.32 -4.80 -12.86
N GLU A 113 -23.54 -5.01 -13.34
CA GLU A 113 -24.74 -4.61 -12.57
C GLU A 113 -24.84 -5.33 -11.20
N TYR A 114 -24.39 -6.59 -11.14
CA TYR A 114 -24.50 -7.44 -9.94
C TYR A 114 -23.20 -7.52 -9.13
N GLN A 115 -22.12 -6.90 -9.61
CA GLN A 115 -20.87 -6.81 -8.85
C GLN A 115 -21.02 -5.92 -7.61
N PRO A 116 -20.43 -6.27 -6.46
CA PRO A 116 -20.25 -5.35 -5.35
C PRO A 116 -19.67 -4.00 -5.82
N PRO A 117 -20.13 -2.84 -5.29
CA PRO A 117 -19.67 -1.52 -5.72
C PRO A 117 -18.14 -1.39 -5.75
N VAL A 118 -17.47 -1.89 -4.71
CA VAL A 118 -16.01 -1.88 -4.58
C VAL A 118 -15.27 -2.62 -5.72
N MET A 119 -15.90 -3.61 -6.35
CA MET A 119 -15.37 -4.30 -7.54
C MET A 119 -15.51 -3.43 -8.79
N ARG A 120 -16.69 -2.81 -8.97
CA ARG A 120 -17.02 -2.00 -10.16
C ARG A 120 -16.28 -0.68 -10.22
N ASP A 121 -16.09 -0.08 -9.06
CA ASP A 121 -15.46 1.22 -8.91
C ASP A 121 -13.93 1.14 -9.00
N GLY A 122 -13.37 -0.05 -9.27
CA GLY A 122 -11.93 -0.27 -9.38
C GLY A 122 -11.16 -0.07 -8.08
N GLN A 123 -11.84 -0.19 -6.94
CA GLN A 123 -11.26 0.06 -5.61
C GLN A 123 -10.48 -1.15 -5.08
N LEU A 124 -10.72 -2.34 -5.63
CA LEU A 124 -9.99 -3.54 -5.25
C LEU A 124 -8.57 -3.54 -5.81
N SER A 125 -7.62 -3.86 -4.92
CA SER A 125 -6.23 -4.18 -5.25
C SER A 125 -6.06 -5.62 -5.71
N GLY A 126 -7.04 -6.49 -5.45
CA GLY A 126 -6.98 -7.91 -5.80
C GLY A 126 -8.21 -8.69 -5.32
N LEU A 127 -8.32 -9.91 -5.84
CA LEU A 127 -9.41 -10.85 -5.54
C LEU A 127 -8.85 -12.19 -5.06
N ILE A 128 -9.50 -12.76 -4.05
CA ILE A 128 -9.31 -14.14 -3.59
C ILE A 128 -10.58 -14.90 -3.96
N LEU A 129 -10.43 -15.91 -4.81
CA LEU A 129 -11.52 -16.77 -5.25
C LEU A 129 -11.52 -18.05 -4.44
N VAL A 130 -12.58 -18.24 -3.66
CA VAL A 130 -12.77 -19.43 -2.83
C VAL A 130 -13.73 -20.38 -3.54
N ASN A 131 -13.34 -21.66 -3.62
CA ASN A 131 -13.95 -22.70 -4.43
C ASN A 131 -13.87 -22.42 -5.94
N ARG A 132 -14.57 -23.23 -6.74
CA ARG A 132 -14.55 -23.12 -8.20
C ARG A 132 -15.44 -21.98 -8.67
N TRP A 133 -14.89 -21.15 -9.54
CA TRP A 133 -15.59 -20.09 -10.24
C TRP A 133 -15.69 -20.46 -11.74
N PRO A 134 -16.78 -20.05 -12.41
CA PRO A 134 -16.93 -20.20 -13.86
C PRO A 134 -15.87 -19.39 -14.62
#